data_AF-A0A954ZAR9-F1
#
_entry.id   AF-A0A954ZAR9-F1
#
_cell.length_a   1.000
_cell.length_b   1.000
_cell.length_c   1.000
_cell.angle_alpha   90.00
_cell.angle_beta   90.00
_cell.angle_gamma   90.00
#
_symmetry.space_group_name_H-M   'P 1'
#
loop_
_entity.id
_entity.type
_entity.pdbx_description
1 polymer ?
#
loop_
_entity_poly.entity_id
_entity_poly.type
_entity_poly.pdbx_seq_one_letter_code
_entity_poly.pdbx_strand_id
1 'polypeptide(L)'
;GPRADPLTTPEVIKPEWFFYATFRWLKLFGPLFAVLSMGLIVFLMFAWPWIDKLLVKVSGSKEASTVIGIVAVFLLIGLTVWEATVAH
;
A
#
# COMPACT_ATOMS: atom_id res chain seq x y z
N GLY A 1 24.41 -13.18 0.97
CA GLY A 1 24.98 -12.31 -0.08
C GLY A 1 26.29 -11.70 0.39
N PRO A 2 26.95 -10.88 -0.43
CA PRO A 2 28.10 -10.08 -0.01
C PRO A 2 27.73 -9.17 1.16
N ARG A 3 28.72 -8.79 1.98
CA ARG A 3 28.49 -7.79 3.03
C ARG A 3 28.10 -6.45 2.40
N ALA A 4 27.22 -5.72 3.07
CA ALA A 4 26.87 -4.37 2.65
C ALA A 4 28.11 -3.48 2.61
N ASP A 5 28.22 -2.71 1.54
CA ASP A 5 29.27 -1.71 1.35
C ASP A 5 28.61 -0.37 1.02
N PRO A 6 28.82 0.68 1.84
CA PRO A 6 28.17 1.97 1.64
C PRO A 6 28.66 2.72 0.40
N LEU A 7 29.79 2.32 -0.20
CA LEU A 7 30.36 2.97 -1.39
C LEU A 7 29.91 2.31 -2.70
N THR A 8 29.17 1.19 -2.64
CA THR A 8 28.68 0.47 -3.81
C THR A 8 27.17 0.31 -3.75
N THR A 9 26.48 0.85 -4.76
CA THR A 9 25.03 0.68 -4.91
C THR A 9 24.77 -0.51 -5.83
N PRO A 10 24.01 -1.53 -5.39
CA PRO A 10 23.60 -2.62 -6.26
C PRO A 10 22.78 -2.12 -7.45
N GLU A 11 22.84 -2.83 -8.58
CA GLU A 11 22.03 -2.49 -9.76
C GLU A 11 20.52 -2.57 -9.48
N VAL A 12 20.10 -3.51 -8.62
CA VAL A 12 18.69 -3.69 -8.23
C VAL A 12 18.53 -3.47 -6.73
N ILE A 13 17.94 -2.34 -6.36
CA ILE A 13 17.64 -1.95 -4.97
C ILE A 13 16.17 -2.16 -4.60
N LYS A 14 15.63 -3.36 -4.88
CA LYS A 14 14.25 -3.70 -4.47
C LYS A 14 14.21 -4.13 -3.00
N PRO A 15 13.16 -3.76 -2.25
CA PRO A 15 12.94 -4.31 -0.92
C PRO A 15 12.43 -5.76 -1.01
N GLU A 16 12.07 -6.33 0.14
CA GLU A 16 11.35 -7.60 0.17
C GLU A 16 9.94 -7.48 -0.44
N TRP A 17 9.41 -8.59 -0.95
CA TRP A 17 8.17 -8.62 -1.75
C TRP A 17 6.95 -8.02 -1.04
N PHE A 18 6.85 -8.16 0.28
CA PHE A 18 5.74 -7.62 1.07
C PHE A 18 5.78 -6.09 1.19
N PHE A 19 6.87 -5.43 0.78
CA PHE A 19 6.98 -3.98 0.67
C PHE A 19 6.78 -3.46 -0.76
N TYR A 20 6.56 -4.30 -1.76
CA TYR A 20 6.42 -3.87 -3.15
C TYR A 20 5.26 -2.91 -3.37
N ALA A 21 4.10 -3.15 -2.75
CA ALA A 21 2.96 -2.26 -2.88
C ALA A 21 3.25 -0.85 -2.33
N THR A 22 3.84 -0.76 -1.14
CA THR A 22 4.16 0.54 -0.50
C THR A 22 5.32 1.24 -1.20
N PHE A 23 6.32 0.50 -1.68
CA PHE A 23 7.41 1.05 -2.46
C PHE A 23 6.95 1.61 -3.81
N ARG A 24 6.05 0.91 -4.51
CA ARG A 24 5.43 1.43 -5.73
C ARG A 24 4.59 2.68 -5.44
N TRP A 25 3.81 2.67 -4.36
CA TRP A 25 3.03 3.83 -3.91
C TRP A 25 3.91 5.05 -3.68
N LEU A 26 5.05 4.88 -2.99
CA LEU A 26 6.05 5.93 -2.78
C LEU A 26 6.58 6.54 -4.08
N LYS A 27 6.76 5.74 -5.14
CA LYS A 27 7.22 6.22 -6.45
C LYS A 27 6.16 6.95 -7.26
N LEU A 28 4.88 6.67 -7.01
CA LEU A 28 3.76 7.25 -7.79
C LEU A 28 3.42 8.69 -7.38
N PHE A 29 3.77 9.09 -6.15
CA PHE A 29 3.37 10.37 -5.59
C PHE A 29 4.54 11.21 -5.10
N GLY A 30 4.29 12.49 -4.86
CA GLY A 30 5.26 13.36 -4.19
C GLY A 30 5.56 12.86 -2.76
N PRO A 31 6.80 13.04 -2.24
CA PRO A 31 7.25 12.41 -1.00
C PRO A 31 6.33 12.68 0.21
N LEU A 32 5.92 13.93 0.41
CA LEU A 32 5.05 14.32 1.52
C LEU A 32 3.69 13.61 1.45
N PHE A 33 3.04 13.62 0.29
CA PHE A 33 1.74 12.98 0.10
C PHE A 33 1.85 11.47 0.29
N ALA A 34 2.88 10.84 -0.26
CA ALA A 34 3.07 9.40 -0.15
C ALA A 34 3.23 8.96 1.31
N VAL A 35 4.06 9.66 2.08
CA VAL A 35 4.28 9.35 3.50
C VAL A 35 3.01 9.60 4.33
N LEU A 36 2.35 10.75 4.14
CA LEU A 36 1.14 11.08 4.90
C LEU A 36 -0.02 10.13 4.57
N SER A 37 -0.20 9.76 3.30
CA SER A 37 -1.26 8.81 2.89
C SER A 37 -1.02 7.40 3.45
N MET A 38 0.23 6.92 3.49
CA MET A 38 0.54 5.63 4.13
C MET A 38 0.27 5.66 5.64
N GLY A 39 0.68 6.75 6.32
CA GLY A 39 0.36 6.94 7.75
C GLY A 39 -1.15 6.99 7.99
N LEU A 40 -1.89 7.66 7.11
CA LEU A 40 -3.35 7.71 7.14
C LEU A 40 -3.96 6.31 6.97
N ILE A 41 -3.48 5.50 6.02
CA ILE A 41 -3.97 4.13 5.83
C ILE A 41 -3.82 3.32 7.12
N VAL A 42 -2.65 3.37 7.76
CA VAL A 42 -2.42 2.69 9.05
C VAL A 42 -3.41 3.18 10.11
N PHE A 43 -3.59 4.50 10.23
CA PHE A 43 -4.58 5.07 11.14
C PHE A 43 -6.00 4.58 10.85
N LEU A 44 -6.40 4.52 9.57
CA LEU A 44 -7.72 4.04 9.15
C LEU A 44 -7.92 2.55 9.46
N MET A 45 -6.86 1.73 9.47
CA MET A 45 -6.96 0.33 9.91
C MET A 45 -7.38 0.23 11.38
N PHE A 46 -6.84 1.09 12.25
CA PHE A 46 -7.29 1.18 13.64
C PHE A 46 -8.68 1.78 13.75
N ALA A 47 -8.99 2.81 12.95
CA ALA A 47 -10.29 3.47 12.93
C ALA A 47 -11.39 2.66 12.21
N TRP A 48 -11.05 1.52 11.60
CA TRP A 48 -11.95 0.71 10.78
C TRP A 48 -13.29 0.36 11.43
N PRO A 49 -13.39 -0.08 12.71
CA PRO A 49 -14.69 -0.45 13.29
C PRO A 49 -15.66 0.73 13.43
N TRP A 50 -15.16 1.97 13.50
CA TRP A 50 -16.00 3.17 13.48
C TRP A 50 -16.39 3.57 12.06
N ILE A 51 -15.44 3.45 11.12
CA ILE A 51 -15.67 3.70 9.70
C ILE A 51 -16.74 2.75 9.16
N ASP A 52 -16.64 1.46 9.48
CA ASP A 52 -17.59 0.42 9.06
C ASP A 52 -19.02 0.74 9.53
N LYS A 53 -19.20 1.08 10.81
CA LYS A 53 -20.50 1.50 11.36
C LYS A 53 -21.06 2.74 10.65
N LEU A 54 -20.20 3.71 10.35
CA LEU A 54 -20.59 4.92 9.64
C LEU A 54 -21.00 4.61 8.20
N LEU A 55 -20.25 3.74 7.50
CA LEU A 55 -20.55 3.31 6.14
C LEU A 55 -21.90 2.60 6.05
N VAL A 56 -22.20 1.69 6.97
CA VAL A 56 -23.51 1.02 7.03
C VAL A 56 -24.63 2.03 7.30
N LYS A 57 -24.40 2.99 8.20
CA LYS A 57 -25.39 4.04 8.52
C LYS A 57 -25.67 4.97 7.33
N VAL A 58 -24.65 5.32 6.54
CA VAL A 58 -24.77 6.26 5.42
C VAL A 58 -25.25 5.57 4.13
N SER A 59 -24.70 4.41 3.80
CA SER A 59 -25.04 3.68 2.57
C SER A 59 -26.27 2.79 2.70
N GLY A 60 -26.66 2.43 3.93
CA GLY A 60 -27.72 1.45 4.20
C GLY A 60 -27.35 0.00 3.84
N SER A 61 -26.17 -0.24 3.27
CA SER A 61 -25.72 -1.57 2.84
C SER A 61 -24.64 -2.13 3.77
N LYS A 62 -24.82 -3.38 4.18
CA LYS A 62 -23.79 -4.14 4.91
C LYS A 62 -22.65 -4.61 4.00
N GLU A 63 -22.85 -4.58 2.69
CA GLU A 63 -21.88 -5.07 1.70
C GLU A 63 -20.86 -3.99 1.29
N ALA A 64 -21.13 -2.71 1.58
CA ALA A 64 -20.23 -1.61 1.21
C ALA A 64 -18.80 -1.81 1.73
N SER A 65 -18.67 -2.30 2.96
CA SER A 65 -17.38 -2.63 3.58
C SER A 65 -16.65 -3.74 2.84
N THR A 66 -17.37 -4.79 2.44
CA THR A 66 -16.84 -5.91 1.65
C THR A 66 -16.32 -5.44 0.29
N VAL A 67 -17.08 -4.59 -0.41
CA VAL A 67 -16.67 -4.04 -1.71
C VAL A 67 -15.40 -3.20 -1.58
N ILE A 68 -15.31 -2.35 -0.55
CA ILE A 68 -14.10 -1.55 -0.27
C ILE A 68 -12.91 -2.48 0.01
N GLY A 69 -13.10 -3.52 0.81
CA GLY A 69 -12.06 -4.52 1.09
C GLY A 69 -11.58 -5.23 -0.17
N ILE A 70 -12.50 -5.64 -1.05
CA ILE A 70 -12.17 -6.26 -2.34
C ILE A 70 -11.33 -5.30 -3.19
N VAL A 71 -11.76 -4.04 -3.34
CA VAL A 71 -11.02 -3.04 -4.11
C VAL A 71 -9.63 -2.79 -3.52
N ALA A 72 -9.51 -2.71 -2.19
CA ALA A 72 -8.22 -2.55 -1.52
C ALA A 72 -7.28 -3.74 -1.77
N VAL A 73 -7.79 -4.97 -1.72
CA VAL A 73 -7.00 -6.18 -2.01
C VAL A 73 -6.53 -6.19 -3.47
N PHE A 74 -7.41 -5.90 -4.42
CA PHE A 74 -7.03 -5.82 -5.82
C PHE A 74 -6.00 -4.73 -6.09
N LEU A 75 -6.11 -3.57 -5.42
CA LEU A 75 -5.12 -2.50 -5.50
C LEU A 75 -3.75 -2.96 -4.97
N LEU A 76 -3.71 -3.63 -3.81
CA LEU A 76 -2.46 -4.15 -3.24
C LEU A 76 -1.80 -5.18 -4.16
N ILE A 77 -2.58 -6.12 -4.71
CA ILE A 77 -2.09 -7.11 -5.66
C ILE A 77 -1.56 -6.43 -6.92
N GLY A 78 -2.32 -5.49 -7.50
CA GLY A 78 -1.92 -4.76 -8.70
C GLY A 78 -0.60 -4.01 -8.52
N LEU A 79 -0.44 -3.28 -7.41
CA LEU A 79 0.81 -2.57 -7.09
C LEU A 79 1.98 -3.53 -6.87
N THR A 80 1.73 -4.65 -6.19
CA THR A 80 2.75 -5.67 -5.91
C THR A 80 3.26 -6.31 -7.20
N VAL A 81 2.35 -6.74 -8.07
CA VAL A 81 2.68 -7.36 -9.36
C VAL A 81 3.37 -6.35 -10.28
N TRP A 82 2.93 -5.09 -10.26
CA TRP A 82 3.58 -4.04 -11.04
C TRP A 82 5.02 -3.82 -10.59
N GLU A 83 5.30 -3.67 -9.29
CA GLU A 83 6.71 -3.58 -8.82
C GLU A 83 7.51 -4.85 -9.11
N ALA A 84 6.90 -6.03 -9.01
CA ALA A 84 7.59 -7.28 -9.31
C ALA A 84 8.02 -7.36 -10.79
N THR A 85 7.18 -6.91 -11.72
CA THR A 85 7.36 -7.12 -13.17
C THR A 85 8.05 -6.00 -13.92
N VAL A 86 8.14 -4.78 -13.36
CA VAL A 86 8.82 -3.68 -14.07
C VAL A 86 10.31 -3.97 -14.19
N ALA A 87 10.85 -3.71 -15.39
CA ALA A 87 12.29 -3.76 -15.67
C ALA A 87 13.00 -2.59 -14.97
N HIS A 88 14.24 -2.83 -14.53
CA HIS A 88 15.11 -1.88 -13.86
C HIS A 88 16.46 -1.80 -14.56
#